data_AF-A0A2V7KQA2-F1
#
_entry.id   AF-A0A2V7KQA2-F1
#
_cell.length_a   1.000
_cell.length_b   1.000
_cell.length_c   1.000
_cell.angle_alpha   90.00
_cell.angle_beta   90.00
_cell.angle_gamma   90.00
#
_symmetry.space_group_name_H-M   'P 1'
#
loop_
_entity.id
_entity.type
_entity.pdbx_description
1 polymer ?
#
loop_
_entity_poly.entity_id
_entity_poly.type
_entity_poly.pdbx_seq_one_letter_code
_entity_poly.pdbx_strand_id
1 'polypeptide(L)'
;AIDRIEVLRDGASAQYGSDAIAGVVNVVLKEGGFSPFINADVGQYNSKGYPVDGTTGDLNGGWGIQLGRGSLAVFGEYLHRDKTNRAWPDSFLVDTKGVNDLIDPNTGQIIQKRNVLPQPNYHWGDGLEEDGMTFANFRMPLNPGGTSEVYAFGGYSHRTGTGNGFWRYFDSNKNWPQFYPQGFLPQFR
;
A
#
# COMPACT_ATOMS: atom_id res chain seq x y z
N ALA A 1 -5.94 0.49 15.36
CA ALA A 1 -5.61 1.41 16.48
C ALA A 1 -6.64 2.52 16.70
N ILE A 2 -7.27 3.03 15.64
CA ILE A 2 -8.25 4.12 15.69
C ILE A 2 -9.55 3.62 16.33
N ASP A 3 -10.10 4.41 17.25
CA ASP A 3 -11.44 4.24 17.81
C ASP A 3 -12.48 4.95 16.94
N ARG A 4 -12.25 6.24 16.67
CA ARG A 4 -13.09 7.06 15.80
C ARG A 4 -12.30 8.22 15.20
N ILE A 5 -12.83 8.78 14.11
CA ILE A 5 -12.33 10.00 13.48
C ILE A 5 -13.43 11.06 13.55
N GLU A 6 -13.08 12.21 14.10
CA GLU A 6 -13.96 13.36 14.20
C GLU A 6 -13.51 14.41 13.19
N VAL A 7 -14.45 14.94 12.39
CA VAL A 7 -14.15 15.92 11.34
C VAL A 7 -14.97 17.18 11.57
N LEU A 8 -14.27 18.28 11.84
CA LEU A 8 -14.82 19.62 11.87
C LEU A 8 -14.56 20.27 10.51
N ARG A 9 -15.61 20.64 9.79
CA ARG A 9 -15.50 21.19 8.43
C ARG A 9 -15.46 22.72 8.40
N ASP A 10 -15.77 23.34 9.54
CA ASP A 10 -15.70 24.78 9.72
C ASP A 10 -14.34 25.16 10.32
N GLY A 11 -13.86 26.37 10.01
CA GLY A 11 -12.60 26.87 10.52
C GLY A 11 -12.57 26.82 12.06
N ALA A 12 -11.75 25.93 12.61
CA ALA A 12 -11.67 25.68 14.05
C ALA A 12 -10.45 26.37 14.68
N SER A 13 -9.95 27.45 14.04
CA SER A 13 -8.69 28.11 14.42
C SER A 13 -8.64 28.61 15.85
N ALA A 14 -9.80 28.89 16.47
CA ALA A 14 -9.89 29.31 17.87
C ALA A 14 -9.52 28.20 18.87
N GLN A 15 -9.69 26.92 18.51
CA GLN A 15 -9.37 25.77 19.38
C GLN A 15 -8.11 25.04 18.92
N TYR A 16 -7.82 25.06 17.61
CA TYR A 16 -6.77 24.23 17.01
C TYR A 16 -5.63 25.04 16.34
N GLY A 17 -5.71 26.38 16.34
CA GLY A 17 -4.64 27.26 15.84
C GLY A 17 -4.82 27.73 14.39
N SER A 18 -3.94 28.61 13.93
CA SER A 18 -4.08 29.34 12.66
C SER A 18 -4.19 28.43 11.43
N ASP A 19 -3.68 27.21 11.49
CA ASP A 19 -3.62 26.29 10.36
C ASP A 19 -4.96 25.56 10.11
N ALA A 20 -5.91 25.66 11.06
CA ALA A 20 -7.25 25.05 10.98
C ALA A 20 -8.25 25.90 10.17
N ILE A 21 -7.88 26.33 8.96
CA ILE A 21 -8.67 27.24 8.10
C ILE A 21 -9.76 26.47 7.33
N ALA A 22 -9.43 25.28 6.83
CA ALA A 22 -10.34 24.43 6.04
C ALA A 22 -11.08 23.37 6.87
N GLY A 23 -10.81 23.31 8.18
CA GLY A 23 -11.33 22.30 9.10
C GLY A 23 -10.23 21.57 9.89
N VAL A 24 -10.65 20.62 10.72
CA VAL A 24 -9.78 19.79 11.58
C VAL A 24 -10.25 18.35 11.51
N VAL A 25 -9.28 17.44 11.38
CA VAL A 25 -9.49 16.00 11.57
C VAL A 25 -8.83 15.61 12.88
N ASN A 26 -9.63 15.16 13.85
CA ASN A 26 -9.16 14.61 15.11
C ASN A 26 -9.27 13.08 15.05
N VAL A 27 -8.16 12.40 15.33
CA VAL A 27 -8.11 10.94 15.35
C VAL A 27 -8.07 10.49 16.80
N VAL A 28 -9.13 9.83 17.25
CA VAL A 28 -9.21 9.29 18.60
C VAL A 28 -8.75 7.84 18.59
N LEU A 29 -7.80 7.54 19.47
CA LEU A 29 -7.21 6.21 19.61
C LEU A 29 -7.97 5.41 20.67
N LYS A 30 -8.02 4.08 20.49
CA LYS A 30 -8.57 3.19 21.52
C LYS A 30 -7.74 3.28 22.81
N GLU A 31 -8.43 3.27 23.94
CA GLU A 31 -7.86 3.38 25.29
C GLU A 31 -8.59 2.46 26.29
N GLY A 32 -8.03 2.30 27.49
CA GLY A 32 -8.60 1.42 28.52
C GLY A 32 -8.22 -0.06 28.35
N GLY A 33 -8.66 -0.87 29.32
CA GLY A 33 -8.57 -2.32 29.24
C GLY A 33 -9.63 -2.88 28.30
N PHE A 34 -9.22 -3.64 27.28
CA PHE A 34 -10.12 -4.35 26.38
C PHE A 34 -9.53 -5.69 26.00
N SER A 35 -10.37 -6.70 25.75
CA SER A 35 -9.92 -8.04 25.39
C SER A 35 -9.12 -8.04 24.07
N PRO A 36 -8.09 -8.89 23.96
CA PRO A 36 -7.34 -8.98 22.71
C PRO A 36 -8.27 -9.40 21.57
N PHE A 37 -8.04 -8.83 20.39
CA PHE A 37 -8.75 -9.19 19.17
C PHE A 37 -7.77 -9.35 18.01
N ILE A 38 -8.19 -10.16 17.03
CA ILE A 38 -7.52 -10.37 15.76
C ILE A 38 -8.62 -10.36 14.69
N ASN A 39 -8.38 -9.63 13.61
CA ASN A 39 -9.16 -9.64 12.38
C ASN A 39 -8.27 -10.13 11.25
N ALA A 40 -8.84 -10.88 10.32
CA ALA A 40 -8.17 -11.31 9.12
C ALA A 40 -9.10 -11.13 7.93
N ASP A 41 -8.61 -10.44 6.91
CA ASP A 41 -9.32 -10.21 5.67
C ASP A 41 -8.50 -10.76 4.51
N VAL A 42 -9.17 -11.47 3.59
CA VAL A 42 -8.54 -11.98 2.38
C VAL A 42 -9.42 -11.66 1.18
N GLY A 43 -8.79 -11.28 0.08
CA GLY A 43 -9.47 -10.86 -1.14
C GLY A 43 -8.67 -11.19 -2.38
N GLN A 44 -9.35 -11.19 -3.52
CA GLN A 44 -8.73 -11.31 -4.83
C GLN A 44 -9.40 -10.38 -5.82
N TYR A 45 -8.64 -9.85 -6.77
CA TYR A 45 -9.22 -9.10 -7.88
C TYR A 45 -9.69 -10.06 -8.97
N ASN A 46 -10.97 -9.96 -9.32
CA ASN A 46 -11.56 -10.69 -10.43
C ASN A 46 -11.85 -9.73 -11.59
N SER A 47 -10.82 -9.48 -12.39
CA SER A 47 -10.85 -8.56 -13.52
C SER A 47 -11.36 -9.29 -14.77
N LYS A 48 -12.43 -8.78 -15.40
CA LYS A 48 -12.99 -9.36 -16.63
C LYS A 48 -11.92 -9.41 -17.73
N GLY A 49 -11.64 -10.60 -18.25
CA GLY A 49 -10.66 -10.80 -19.32
C GLY A 49 -9.22 -11.04 -18.84
N TYR A 50 -9.00 -11.13 -17.52
CA TYR A 50 -7.71 -11.47 -16.92
C TYR A 50 -7.87 -12.67 -15.98
N PRO A 51 -6.85 -13.53 -15.84
CA PRO A 51 -6.76 -14.48 -14.72
C PRO A 51 -6.81 -13.74 -13.37
N VAL A 52 -6.90 -14.49 -12.26
CA VAL A 52 -6.89 -13.91 -10.89
C VAL A 52 -5.77 -12.87 -10.78
N ASP A 53 -6.17 -11.62 -10.58
CA ASP A 53 -5.37 -10.44 -10.89
C ASP A 53 -4.84 -9.80 -9.61
N GLY A 54 -4.09 -10.60 -8.84
CA GLY A 54 -3.57 -10.25 -7.54
C GLY A 54 -4.53 -10.59 -6.39
N THR A 55 -3.94 -10.91 -5.24
CA THR A 55 -4.63 -11.17 -3.98
C THR A 55 -4.22 -10.17 -2.92
N THR A 56 -5.08 -9.99 -1.93
CA THR A 56 -4.81 -9.16 -0.75
C THR A 56 -5.07 -10.01 0.49
N GLY A 57 -4.19 -9.90 1.48
CA GLY A 57 -4.37 -10.42 2.82
C GLY A 57 -4.03 -9.33 3.84
N ASP A 58 -4.90 -9.13 4.81
CA ASP A 58 -4.72 -8.21 5.93
C ASP A 58 -4.92 -9.01 7.22
N LEU A 59 -3.97 -8.87 8.14
CA LEU A 59 -4.07 -9.38 9.49
C LEU A 59 -3.81 -8.24 10.46
N ASN A 60 -4.81 -7.86 11.23
CA ASN A 60 -4.68 -6.80 12.22
C ASN A 60 -5.22 -7.24 13.58
N GLY A 61 -4.76 -6.58 14.62
CA GLY A 61 -5.19 -6.90 15.97
C GLY A 61 -4.76 -5.86 16.98
N GLY A 62 -5.20 -6.08 18.21
CA GLY A 62 -4.79 -5.25 19.32
C GLY A 62 -5.27 -5.76 20.66
N TRP A 63 -4.70 -5.19 21.71
CA TRP A 63 -5.01 -5.54 23.09
C TRP A 63 -4.88 -4.31 24.00
N GLY A 64 -5.87 -4.11 24.86
CA GLY A 64 -5.87 -3.09 25.91
C GLY A 64 -5.53 -3.71 27.25
N ILE A 65 -4.35 -3.40 27.76
CA ILE A 65 -3.84 -3.90 29.03
C ILE A 65 -4.21 -2.89 30.11
N GLN A 66 -4.99 -3.30 31.10
CA GLN A 66 -5.29 -2.48 32.27
C GLN A 66 -4.07 -2.45 33.21
N LEU A 67 -3.57 -1.26 33.53
CA LEU A 67 -2.40 -1.02 34.38
C LEU A 67 -2.82 -0.26 35.65
N GLY A 68 -3.55 -0.94 36.54
CA GLY A 68 -4.15 -0.30 37.71
C GLY A 68 -5.18 0.74 37.29
N ARG A 69 -4.89 2.03 37.50
CA ARG A 69 -5.74 3.15 37.06
C ARG A 69 -5.50 3.54 35.60
N GLY A 70 -4.36 3.15 35.04
CA GLY A 70 -3.97 3.44 33.66
C GLY A 70 -4.27 2.30 32.68
N SER A 71 -3.88 2.51 31.43
CA SER A 71 -4.00 1.52 30.38
C SER A 71 -2.85 1.65 29.38
N LEU A 72 -2.51 0.52 28.76
CA LEU A 72 -1.66 0.44 27.58
C LEU A 72 -2.42 -0.32 26.50
N ALA A 73 -2.76 0.35 25.41
CA ALA A 73 -3.29 -0.28 24.22
C ALA A 73 -2.16 -0.50 23.21
N VAL A 74 -2.03 -1.72 22.69
CA VAL A 74 -1.09 -2.06 21.63
C VAL A 74 -1.85 -2.59 20.42
N PHE A 75 -1.34 -2.28 19.23
CA PHE A 75 -1.92 -2.67 17.94
C PHE A 75 -0.81 -3.12 17.00
N GLY A 76 -1.17 -4.06 16.12
CA GLY A 76 -0.33 -4.52 15.03
C GLY A 76 -1.17 -4.79 13.79
N GLU A 77 -0.57 -4.58 12.63
CA GLU A 77 -1.16 -4.86 11.34
C GLU A 77 -0.08 -5.34 10.38
N TYR A 78 -0.43 -6.33 9.56
CA TYR A 78 0.35 -6.80 8.43
C TYR A 78 -0.56 -6.88 7.22
N LEU A 79 -0.21 -6.14 6.18
CA LEU A 79 -0.90 -6.12 4.90
C LEU A 79 0.04 -6.66 3.83
N HIS A 80 -0.45 -7.62 3.06
CA HIS A 80 0.18 -8.10 1.83
C HIS A 80 -0.80 -7.92 0.68
N ARG A 81 -0.40 -7.20 -0.35
CA ARG A 81 -1.17 -7.06 -1.58
C ARG A 81 -0.28 -7.36 -2.78
N ASP A 82 -0.63 -8.41 -3.52
CA ASP A 82 0.04 -8.74 -4.76
C ASP A 82 -0.13 -7.63 -5.80
N LYS A 83 0.87 -7.53 -6.68
CA LYS A 83 0.77 -6.71 -7.87
C LYS A 83 -0.39 -7.17 -8.78
N THR A 84 -1.02 -6.22 -9.45
CA THR A 84 -2.06 -6.47 -10.45
C THR A 84 -1.56 -6.00 -11.81
N ASN A 85 -1.74 -6.77 -12.88
CA ASN A 85 -1.25 -6.33 -14.20
C ASN A 85 -2.27 -6.56 -15.30
N ARG A 86 -2.82 -5.45 -15.78
CA ARG A 86 -3.84 -5.38 -16.83
C ARG A 86 -3.30 -4.76 -18.11
N ALA A 87 -1.99 -4.82 -18.30
CA ALA A 87 -1.36 -4.38 -19.54
C ALA A 87 -1.55 -5.44 -20.65
N TRP A 88 -1.85 -4.96 -21.85
CA TRP A 88 -1.85 -5.80 -23.04
C TRP A 88 -0.43 -5.95 -23.62
N PRO A 89 -0.17 -7.03 -24.39
CA PRO A 89 1.04 -7.14 -25.18
C PRO A 89 1.26 -5.93 -26.10
N ASP A 90 2.50 -5.45 -26.16
CA ASP A 90 2.92 -4.37 -27.04
C ASP A 90 3.33 -4.91 -28.41
N SER A 91 2.58 -4.54 -29.46
CA SER A 91 2.84 -4.98 -30.84
C SER A 91 4.06 -4.35 -31.50
N PHE A 92 4.57 -3.25 -30.91
CA PHE A 92 5.78 -2.58 -31.36
C PHE A 92 7.04 -3.09 -30.64
N LEU A 93 6.89 -3.97 -29.65
CA LEU A 93 8.03 -4.55 -28.95
C LEU A 93 8.81 -5.51 -29.86
N VAL A 94 9.97 -5.03 -30.28
CA VAL A 94 10.97 -5.77 -31.07
C VAL A 94 12.19 -6.09 -30.22
N ASP A 95 12.77 -7.27 -30.40
CA ASP A 95 14.11 -7.56 -29.88
C ASP A 95 15.21 -6.85 -30.68
N THR A 96 16.45 -7.00 -30.25
CA THR A 96 17.61 -6.42 -30.97
C THR A 96 17.79 -6.94 -32.40
N LYS A 97 17.04 -7.97 -32.82
CA LYS A 97 17.03 -8.50 -34.20
C LYS A 97 15.87 -7.94 -35.02
N GLY A 98 15.05 -7.06 -34.46
CA GLY A 98 13.88 -6.47 -35.11
C GLY A 98 12.66 -7.39 -35.15
N VAL A 99 12.65 -8.49 -34.37
CA VAL A 99 11.55 -9.46 -34.37
C VAL A 99 10.54 -9.07 -33.29
N ASN A 100 9.29 -8.82 -33.69
CA ASN A 100 8.16 -8.68 -32.77
C ASN A 100 7.37 -9.99 -32.65
N ASP A 101 6.61 -10.17 -31.58
CA ASP A 101 5.65 -11.27 -31.47
C ASP A 101 4.49 -11.08 -32.46
N LEU A 102 3.85 -12.18 -32.86
CA LEU A 102 2.63 -12.11 -33.64
C LEU A 102 1.44 -11.96 -32.70
N ILE A 103 0.72 -10.85 -32.79
CA ILE A 103 -0.44 -10.52 -31.94
C ILE A 103 -1.69 -10.45 -32.82
N ASP A 104 -2.80 -10.99 -32.31
CA ASP A 104 -4.10 -10.88 -32.96
C ASP A 104 -4.64 -9.44 -32.84
N PRO A 105 -4.89 -8.74 -33.96
CA PRO A 105 -5.39 -7.36 -33.93
C PRO A 105 -6.80 -7.23 -33.34
N ASN A 106 -7.60 -8.31 -33.30
CA ASN A 106 -8.98 -8.27 -32.80
C ASN A 106 -9.07 -8.55 -31.30
N THR A 107 -8.16 -9.38 -30.77
CA THR A 107 -8.21 -9.83 -29.36
C THR A 107 -7.07 -9.28 -28.51
N GLY A 108 -6.01 -8.74 -29.11
CA GLY A 108 -4.81 -8.25 -28.41
C GLY A 108 -3.95 -9.37 -27.82
N GLN A 109 -4.27 -10.64 -28.07
CA GLN A 109 -3.54 -11.79 -27.55
C GLN A 109 -2.36 -12.18 -28.44
N ILE A 110 -1.29 -12.70 -27.83
CA ILE A 110 -0.15 -13.24 -28.57
C ILE A 110 -0.58 -14.55 -29.25
N ILE A 111 -0.58 -14.56 -30.58
CA ILE A 111 -0.78 -15.77 -31.41
C ILE A 111 0.50 -16.62 -31.38
N GLN A 112 1.66 -15.96 -31.52
CA GLN A 112 2.95 -16.65 -31.56
C GLN A 112 4.04 -15.79 -30.91
N LYS A 113 4.68 -16.35 -29.88
CA LYS A 113 5.90 -15.78 -29.31
C LYS A 113 7.06 -16.01 -30.27
N ARG A 114 7.72 -14.94 -30.72
CA ARG A 114 8.81 -14.95 -31.70
C ARG A 114 10.11 -14.32 -31.20
N ASN A 115 10.03 -13.55 -30.11
CA ASN A 115 11.20 -12.94 -29.48
C ASN A 115 11.34 -13.33 -27.99
N VAL A 116 12.49 -13.02 -27.40
CA VAL A 116 12.83 -13.36 -26.00
C VAL A 116 12.28 -12.38 -24.96
N LEU A 117 11.70 -11.25 -25.38
CA LEU A 117 11.26 -10.19 -24.49
C LEU A 117 9.97 -10.57 -23.76
N PRO A 118 9.83 -10.30 -22.46
CA PRO A 118 8.60 -10.57 -21.74
C PRO A 118 7.47 -9.65 -22.23
N GLN A 119 6.26 -10.20 -22.29
CA GLN A 119 5.02 -9.48 -22.59
C GLN A 119 3.99 -9.76 -21.48
N PRO A 120 3.18 -8.77 -21.07
CA PRO A 120 3.30 -7.36 -21.44
C PRO A 120 4.62 -6.75 -20.90
N ASN A 121 5.24 -5.86 -21.67
CA ASN A 121 6.44 -5.13 -21.29
C ASN A 121 6.16 -3.93 -20.37
N TYR A 122 4.89 -3.63 -20.12
CA TYR A 122 4.46 -2.61 -19.18
C TYR A 122 3.74 -3.25 -17.99
N HIS A 123 3.68 -2.50 -16.89
CA HIS A 123 2.85 -2.81 -15.75
C HIS A 123 1.73 -1.79 -15.67
N TRP A 124 0.49 -2.23 -15.83
CA TRP A 124 -0.69 -1.39 -15.62
C TRP A 124 -1.56 -1.96 -14.53
N GLY A 125 -1.41 -1.39 -13.33
CA GLY A 125 -2.16 -1.77 -12.15
C GLY A 125 -1.41 -1.37 -10.90
N ASP A 126 -1.92 -1.85 -9.77
CA ASP A 126 -1.28 -1.66 -8.47
C ASP A 126 0.03 -2.43 -8.37
N GLY A 127 1.00 -1.80 -7.72
CA GLY A 127 2.25 -2.43 -7.29
C GLY A 127 2.02 -3.52 -6.24
N LEU A 128 3.03 -4.38 -6.07
CA LEU A 128 3.14 -5.15 -4.83
C LEU A 128 3.21 -4.15 -3.66
N GLU A 129 2.50 -4.43 -2.58
CA GLU A 129 2.59 -3.68 -1.32
C GLU A 129 2.66 -4.66 -0.16
N GLU A 130 3.67 -4.47 0.68
CA GLU A 130 3.83 -5.14 1.96
C GLU A 130 4.00 -4.04 3.01
N ASP A 131 3.08 -3.98 3.97
CA ASP A 131 3.10 -3.00 5.06
C ASP A 131 2.99 -3.72 6.40
N GLY A 132 3.89 -3.37 7.31
CA GLY A 132 3.87 -3.79 8.70
C GLY A 132 3.79 -2.57 9.60
N MET A 133 2.74 -2.47 10.39
CA MET A 133 2.55 -1.37 11.33
C MET A 133 2.38 -1.88 12.76
N THR A 134 2.93 -1.13 13.70
CA THR A 134 2.66 -1.26 15.13
C THR A 134 2.34 0.10 15.73
N PHE A 135 1.49 0.11 16.75
CA PHE A 135 1.13 1.32 17.46
C PHE A 135 0.85 1.03 18.92
N ALA A 136 1.25 1.93 19.81
CA ALA A 136 0.97 1.87 21.23
C ALA A 136 0.39 3.20 21.74
N ASN A 137 -0.57 3.10 22.65
CA ASN A 137 -1.19 4.23 23.33
C ASN A 137 -1.24 3.94 24.83
N PHE A 138 -0.56 4.77 25.61
CA PHE A 138 -0.46 4.68 27.06
C PHE A 138 -1.13 5.88 27.71
N ARG A 139 -1.96 5.63 28.72
CA ARG A 139 -2.50 6.67 29.62
C ARG A 139 -2.45 6.21 31.06
N MET A 140 -2.06 7.10 31.96
CA MET A 140 -1.99 6.85 33.40
C MET A 140 -2.49 8.06 34.18
N PRO A 141 -3.68 7.98 34.78
CA PRO A 141 -4.14 8.93 35.79
C PRO A 141 -3.20 8.95 37.00
N LEU A 142 -2.70 10.13 37.36
CA LEU A 142 -1.83 10.34 38.51
C LEU A 142 -2.59 10.46 39.83
N ASN A 143 -3.91 10.70 39.77
CA ASN A 143 -4.75 10.85 40.93
C ASN A 143 -6.11 10.14 40.78
N PRO A 144 -6.85 9.91 41.87
CA PRO A 144 -8.14 9.24 41.81
C PRO A 144 -9.23 9.96 41.01
N GLY A 145 -9.13 11.29 40.91
CA GLY A 145 -10.08 12.10 40.16
C GLY A 145 -9.83 12.16 38.66
N GLY A 146 -8.72 11.61 38.16
CA GLY A 146 -8.33 11.67 36.74
C GLY A 146 -8.01 13.08 36.23
N THR A 147 -7.84 14.08 37.11
CA THR A 147 -7.59 15.48 36.71
C THR A 147 -6.15 15.75 36.32
N SER A 148 -5.25 14.79 36.53
CA SER A 148 -3.87 14.84 36.08
C SER A 148 -3.49 13.48 35.52
N GLU A 149 -2.92 13.46 34.31
CA GLU A 149 -2.54 12.23 33.63
C GLU A 149 -1.18 12.35 32.95
N VAL A 150 -0.50 11.21 32.84
CA VAL A 150 0.62 11.01 31.93
C VAL A 150 0.12 10.22 30.74
N TYR A 151 0.39 10.71 29.53
CA TYR A 151 0.08 9.99 28.30
C TYR A 151 1.34 9.87 27.43
N ALA A 152 1.40 8.79 26.67
CA ALA A 152 2.41 8.58 25.64
C ALA A 152 1.80 7.74 24.53
N PHE A 153 2.01 8.13 23.28
CA PHE A 153 1.57 7.33 22.14
C PHE A 153 2.64 7.37 21.06
N GLY A 154 2.66 6.35 20.23
CA GLY A 154 3.61 6.26 19.15
C GLY A 154 3.45 4.96 18.39
N GLY A 155 3.95 4.95 17.17
CA GLY A 155 3.95 3.77 16.33
C GLY A 155 5.11 3.78 15.37
N TYR A 156 5.30 2.64 14.75
CA TYR A 156 6.27 2.43 13.69
C TYR A 156 5.58 1.70 12.56
N SER A 157 5.76 2.18 11.34
CA SER A 157 5.36 1.47 10.13
C SER A 157 6.56 1.32 9.21
N HIS A 158 6.63 0.16 8.56
CA HIS A 158 7.53 -0.07 7.46
C HIS A 158 6.73 -0.63 6.30
N ARG A 159 6.80 0.09 5.18
CA ARG A 159 6.14 -0.29 3.95
C ARG A 159 7.16 -0.43 2.84
N THR A 160 7.11 -1.56 2.16
CA THR A 160 7.79 -1.81 0.90
C THR A 160 6.76 -1.94 -0.20
N GLY A 161 6.99 -1.31 -1.33
CA GLY A 161 6.11 -1.48 -2.48
C GLY A 161 6.87 -1.37 -3.78
N THR A 162 6.34 -1.96 -4.84
CA THR A 162 6.98 -1.88 -6.16
C THR A 162 6.24 -0.90 -7.05
N GLY A 163 6.94 0.13 -7.52
CA GLY A 163 6.47 0.98 -8.61
C GLY A 163 7.10 0.59 -9.94
N ASN A 164 6.44 0.89 -11.05
CA ASN A 164 7.01 0.70 -12.38
C ASN A 164 7.00 1.99 -13.19
N GLY A 165 8.06 2.20 -13.97
CA GLY A 165 8.10 3.22 -15.00
C GLY A 165 7.56 2.70 -16.34
N PHE A 166 7.85 3.44 -17.41
CA PHE A 166 7.63 2.95 -18.78
C PHE A 166 8.81 2.09 -19.25
N TRP A 167 8.52 1.05 -20.05
CA TRP A 167 9.54 0.26 -20.73
C TRP A 167 10.55 1.15 -21.47
N ARG A 168 11.82 0.78 -21.39
CA ARG A 168 12.91 1.38 -22.16
C ARG A 168 13.31 0.39 -23.24
N TYR A 169 13.04 0.70 -24.50
CA TYR A 169 13.47 -0.12 -25.64
C TYR A 169 14.99 -0.17 -25.78
N PHE A 170 15.50 -1.18 -26.47
CA PHE A 170 16.95 -1.39 -26.60
C PHE A 170 17.67 -0.19 -27.24
N ASP A 171 17.00 0.51 -28.16
CA ASP A 171 17.46 1.67 -28.92
C ASP A 171 17.09 3.02 -28.27
N SER A 172 16.42 2.99 -27.12
CA SER A 172 16.04 4.21 -26.41
C SER A 172 17.25 4.96 -25.89
N ASN A 173 17.25 6.29 -26.01
CA ASN A 173 18.25 7.16 -25.38
C ASN A 173 18.22 7.12 -23.83
N LYS A 174 17.18 6.51 -23.24
CA LYS A 174 17.02 6.26 -21.80
C LYS A 174 17.43 4.85 -21.40
N ASN A 175 17.97 4.07 -22.33
CA ASN A 175 18.52 2.75 -22.08
C ASN A 175 20.05 2.80 -22.02
N TRP A 176 20.66 1.92 -21.24
CA TRP A 176 22.11 1.68 -21.25
C TRP A 176 22.35 0.28 -21.80
N PRO A 177 22.58 0.14 -23.12
CA PRO A 177 22.61 -1.17 -23.79
C PRO A 177 23.70 -2.12 -23.27
N GLN A 178 24.74 -1.58 -22.62
CA GLN A 178 25.79 -2.38 -22.00
C GLN A 178 25.25 -3.22 -20.83
N PHE A 179 24.23 -2.74 -20.12
CA PHE A 179 23.60 -3.43 -19.00
C PHE A 179 22.26 -4.08 -19.40
N TYR A 180 21.51 -3.42 -20.28
CA TYR A 180 20.19 -3.86 -20.73
C TYR A 180 20.15 -3.91 -22.26
N PRO A 181 20.83 -4.89 -22.89
CA PRO A 181 20.95 -4.96 -24.34
C PRO A 181 19.61 -5.13 -25.04
N GLN A 182 18.61 -5.68 -24.35
CA GLN A 182 17.28 -5.97 -24.86
C GLN A 182 16.22 -4.91 -24.45
N GLY A 183 16.64 -3.87 -23.72
CA GLY A 183 15.71 -2.99 -23.01
C GLY A 183 15.24 -3.56 -21.67
N PHE A 184 14.50 -2.77 -20.90
CA PHE A 184 14.03 -3.16 -19.57
C PHE A 184 12.83 -2.35 -19.09
N LEU A 185 12.09 -2.89 -18.11
CA LEU A 185 11.08 -2.17 -17.34
C LEU A 185 11.72 -1.63 -16.05
N PRO A 186 11.85 -0.30 -15.87
CA PRO A 186 12.30 0.25 -14.60
C PRO A 186 11.37 -0.15 -13.45
N GLN A 187 11.96 -0.60 -12.36
CA GLN A 187 11.28 -0.93 -11.10
C GLN A 187 11.79 -0.01 -9.99
N PHE A 188 10.88 0.53 -9.21
CA PHE A 188 11.14 1.34 -8.02
C PHE A 188 10.73 0.51 -6.79
N ARG A 189 11.51 0.56 -5.73
CA ARG A 189 11.23 -0.06 -4.43
C ARG A 189 11.36 0.96 -3.32
#